data_AF-A0AA37JSH2-F1
#
_entry.id   AF-A0AA37JSH2-F1
#
_cell.length_a   1.000
_cell.length_b   1.000
_cell.length_c   1.000
_cell.angle_alpha   90.00
_cell.angle_beta   90.00
_cell.angle_gamma   90.00
#
_symmetry.space_group_name_H-M   'P 1'
#
loop_
_entity.id
_entity.type
_entity.pdbx_description
1 polymer ?
#
loop_
_entity_poly.entity_id
_entity_poly.type
_entity_poly.pdbx_seq_one_letter_code
_entity_poly.pdbx_strand_id
1 'polypeptide(L)'
;MYTIVLIENSGAEFHKIPGQYIHRSSQVFDTGLELNLLQKYIFVALDVFREITYNLGEEIEAWLLFLSSDRPEDIMRIIERYPDFREIYEEMAQFQVKPEELVGMYSKALEILDRNTVQYMIEEQKQEIEGQKQEIEEQKQEIEGQKQEIEKRKQEIEGQKQEIEAQKQEIKEQKQEIEERKQEIEEQKQEIERLKKLLEQR
;
A
#
# COMPACT_ATOMS: atom_id res chain seq x y z
N MET A 1 15.08 9.80 22.16
CA MET A 1 15.00 10.93 21.21
C MET A 1 15.09 12.22 22.01
N TYR A 2 16.02 13.10 21.64
CA TYR A 2 16.13 14.43 22.24
C TYR A 2 15.72 15.48 21.20
N THR A 3 14.89 16.43 21.60
CA THR A 3 14.59 17.61 20.80
C THR A 3 15.19 18.80 21.50
N ILE A 4 16.21 19.40 20.88
CA ILE A 4 16.85 20.61 21.38
C ILE A 4 16.22 21.79 20.67
N VAL A 5 15.71 22.75 21.44
CA VAL A 5 15.08 23.97 20.95
C VAL A 5 15.96 25.15 21.36
N LEU A 6 16.60 25.76 20.37
CA LEU A 6 17.36 27.00 20.57
C LEU A 6 16.40 28.19 20.44
N ILE A 7 16.37 29.04 21.46
CA ILE A 7 15.50 30.21 21.52
C ILE A 7 16.38 31.45 21.51
N GLU A 8 16.25 32.26 20.45
CA GLU A 8 17.06 33.46 20.29
C GLU A 8 16.60 34.61 21.19
N ASN A 9 15.27 34.74 21.39
CA ASN A 9 14.64 35.69 22.30
C ASN A 9 13.58 34.96 23.12
N SER A 10 13.89 34.72 24.40
CA SER A 10 13.10 33.90 25.30
C SER A 10 12.05 34.71 26.06
N GLY A 11 10.97 34.04 26.47
CA GLY A 11 9.92 34.67 27.24
C GLY A 11 10.37 35.09 28.64
N ALA A 12 9.56 35.93 29.31
CA ALA A 12 9.86 36.40 30.67
C ALA A 12 10.08 35.25 31.68
N GLU A 13 9.47 34.09 31.46
CA GLU A 13 9.62 32.90 32.30
C GLU A 13 11.07 32.39 32.39
N PHE A 14 11.84 32.48 31.30
CA PHE A 14 13.23 32.02 31.25
C PHE A 14 14.14 32.94 32.08
N HIS A 15 13.82 34.23 32.13
CA HIS A 15 14.56 35.24 32.88
C HIS A 15 14.27 35.21 34.39
N LYS A 16 13.25 34.45 34.83
CA LYS A 16 12.95 34.27 36.27
C LYS A 16 14.00 33.42 36.99
N ILE A 17 14.79 32.64 36.25
CA ILE A 17 15.83 31.76 36.79
C ILE A 17 17.19 32.28 36.31
N PRO A 18 17.77 33.28 37.00
CA PRO A 18 18.99 33.93 36.55
C PRO A 18 20.17 32.96 36.48
N GLY A 19 20.99 33.10 35.44
CA GLY A 19 22.17 32.25 35.22
C GLY A 19 21.87 30.86 34.66
N GLN A 20 20.60 30.48 34.47
CA GLN A 20 20.21 29.21 33.87
C GLN A 20 19.68 29.43 32.47
N TYR A 21 20.44 28.94 31.47
CA TYR A 21 20.08 29.08 30.06
C TYR A 21 19.70 27.73 29.42
N ILE A 22 19.88 26.59 30.10
CA ILE A 22 19.48 25.25 29.64
C ILE A 22 18.39 24.70 30.55
N HIS A 23 17.23 24.38 29.98
CA HIS A 23 16.09 23.82 30.70
C HIS A 23 15.72 22.46 30.11
N ARG A 24 15.82 21.41 30.93
CA ARG A 24 15.48 20.04 30.53
C ARG A 24 14.06 19.71 31.01
N SER A 25 13.18 19.37 30.08
CA SER A 25 11.79 19.02 30.41
C SER A 25 11.70 17.63 31.03
N SER A 26 10.83 17.47 32.01
CA SER A 26 10.23 16.18 32.39
C SER A 26 8.73 16.25 32.12
N GLN A 27 8.12 15.14 31.73
CA GLN A 27 6.70 15.09 31.36
C GLN A 27 5.95 14.21 32.35
N VAL A 28 4.84 14.73 32.86
CA VAL A 28 3.88 14.00 33.70
C VAL A 28 2.51 14.24 33.08
N PHE A 29 1.72 13.18 32.96
CA PHE A 29 0.37 13.29 32.41
C PHE A 29 -0.55 13.98 33.41
N ASP A 30 -1.65 14.56 32.94
CA ASP A 30 -2.68 15.22 33.73
C ASP A 30 -3.28 14.32 34.84
N THR A 31 -3.24 13.00 34.64
CA THR A 31 -3.64 11.99 35.62
C THR A 31 -2.61 11.76 36.74
N GLY A 32 -1.45 12.41 36.67
CA GLY A 32 -0.31 12.16 37.57
C GLY A 32 0.51 10.92 37.17
N LEU A 33 0.21 10.29 36.04
CA LEU A 33 0.99 9.17 35.53
C LEU A 33 2.37 9.65 35.08
N GLU A 34 3.43 9.10 35.67
CA GLU A 34 4.81 9.29 35.25
C GLU A 34 5.23 8.16 34.31
N LEU A 35 5.45 8.48 33.03
CA LEU A 35 6.01 7.54 32.06
C LEU A 35 7.34 8.09 31.54
N ASN A 36 8.32 7.20 31.41
CA ASN A 36 9.59 7.54 30.79
C ASN A 36 9.43 7.57 29.26
N LEU A 37 8.94 8.70 28.76
CA LEU A 37 8.75 8.91 27.33
C LEU A 37 10.09 8.96 26.59
N LEU A 38 10.08 8.45 25.35
CA LEU A 38 11.26 8.46 24.49
C LEU A 38 11.70 9.88 24.12
N GLN A 39 10.79 10.86 24.11
CA GLN A 39 11.07 12.22 23.69
C GLN A 39 11.32 13.15 24.88
N LYS A 40 12.51 13.73 24.94
CA LYS A 40 12.94 14.70 25.95
C LYS A 40 13.22 16.04 25.29
N TYR A 41 12.60 17.12 25.76
CA TYR A 41 12.87 18.47 25.28
C TYR A 41 13.97 19.13 26.12
N ILE A 42 14.87 19.81 25.43
CA ILE A 42 15.88 20.68 26.03
C ILE A 42 15.71 22.05 25.39
N PHE A 43 15.30 23.03 26.19
CA PHE A 43 15.21 24.42 25.76
C PHE A 43 16.51 25.13 26.12
N VAL A 44 17.08 25.86 25.17
CA VAL A 44 18.27 26.68 25.39
C VAL A 44 17.97 28.12 25.04
N ALA A 45 17.98 29.00 26.04
CA ALA A 45 17.72 30.43 25.89
C ALA A 45 19.04 31.16 25.61
N LEU A 46 19.27 31.53 24.34
CA LEU A 46 20.52 32.13 23.87
C LEU A 46 20.67 33.60 24.32
N ASP A 47 19.57 34.32 24.51
CA ASP A 47 19.54 35.65 25.11
C ASP A 47 19.99 35.63 26.56
N VAL A 48 19.43 34.73 27.37
CA VAL A 48 19.83 34.55 28.77
C VAL A 48 21.28 34.07 28.87
N PHE A 49 21.70 33.20 27.95
CA PHE A 49 23.12 32.86 27.78
C PHE A 49 23.90 34.17 27.62
N ARG A 50 23.59 35.05 26.63
CA ARG A 50 24.34 36.28 26.27
C ARG A 50 24.58 37.27 27.41
N GLU A 51 23.73 37.26 28.42
CA GLU A 51 23.89 38.10 29.60
C GLU A 51 24.93 37.59 30.60
N ILE A 52 25.32 36.32 30.50
CA ILE A 52 26.27 35.67 31.40
C ILE A 52 27.69 35.87 30.87
N THR A 53 28.63 36.18 31.77
CA THR A 53 30.06 36.18 31.43
C THR A 53 30.52 34.75 31.22
N TYR A 54 30.80 34.36 29.98
CA TYR A 54 31.26 33.01 29.66
C TYR A 54 32.76 32.86 29.79
N ASN A 55 33.17 31.74 30.37
CA ASN A 55 34.48 31.17 30.15
C ASN A 55 34.33 30.12 29.06
N LEU A 56 35.16 30.12 28.02
CA LEU A 56 35.18 29.06 26.99
C LEU A 56 35.82 27.78 27.56
N GLY A 57 35.30 27.30 28.68
CA GLY A 57 35.80 26.15 29.42
C GLY A 57 35.26 24.84 28.87
N GLU A 58 33.97 24.84 28.53
CA GLU A 58 33.27 23.67 27.99
C GLU A 58 32.95 23.86 26.50
N GLU A 59 32.99 22.76 25.74
CA GLU A 59 32.72 22.77 24.29
C GLU A 59 31.28 23.26 23.98
N ILE A 60 30.32 22.94 24.85
CA ILE A 60 28.94 23.41 24.68
C ILE A 60 28.83 24.93 24.73
N GLU A 61 29.65 25.61 25.55
CA GLU A 61 29.64 27.07 25.64
C GLU A 61 30.23 27.68 24.36
N ALA A 62 31.21 27.02 23.75
CA ALA A 62 31.74 27.40 22.44
C ALA A 62 30.68 27.25 21.34
N TRP A 63 29.95 26.13 21.29
CA TRP A 63 28.83 25.93 20.36
C TRP A 63 27.72 26.95 20.55
N LEU A 64 27.32 27.24 21.79
CA LEU A 64 26.28 28.22 22.07
C LEU A 64 26.73 29.63 21.74
N LEU A 65 27.99 30.00 22.00
CA LEU A 65 28.52 31.30 21.59
C LEU A 65 28.61 31.41 20.07
N PHE A 66 29.05 30.35 19.39
CA PHE A 66 29.11 30.27 17.93
C PHE A 66 27.74 30.47 17.27
N LEU A 67 26.69 29.85 17.83
CA LEU A 67 25.32 29.93 17.29
C LEU A 67 24.58 31.21 17.71
N SER A 68 25.11 32.01 18.63
CA SER A 68 24.42 33.16 19.21
C SER A 68 25.10 34.51 18.99
N SER A 69 26.31 34.55 18.42
CA SER A 69 27.08 35.76 18.13
C SER A 69 27.66 35.74 16.73
N ASP A 70 27.43 36.83 15.99
CA ASP A 70 28.00 37.06 14.65
C ASP A 70 29.30 37.89 14.71
N ARG A 71 29.79 38.19 15.92
CA ARG A 71 30.93 39.09 16.10
C ARG A 71 32.25 38.38 15.79
N PRO A 72 33.11 38.95 14.92
CA PRO A 72 34.40 38.33 14.57
C PRO A 72 35.27 38.05 15.79
N GLU A 73 35.21 38.90 16.82
CA GLU A 73 36.01 38.72 18.05
C GLU A 73 35.62 37.45 18.80
N ASP A 74 34.32 37.13 18.88
CA ASP A 74 33.84 35.94 19.58
C ASP A 74 34.19 34.67 18.78
N ILE A 75 34.04 34.72 17.46
CA ILE A 75 34.42 33.64 16.55
C ILE A 75 35.92 33.35 16.64
N MET A 76 36.77 34.39 16.64
CA MET A 76 38.23 34.20 16.80
C MET A 76 38.56 33.54 18.14
N ARG A 77 37.92 33.99 19.24
CA ARG A 77 38.11 33.38 20.56
C ARG A 77 37.72 31.90 20.59
N ILE A 78 36.64 31.54 19.90
CA ILE A 78 36.20 30.14 19.76
C ILE A 78 37.25 29.35 18.97
N ILE A 79 37.66 29.81 17.78
CA ILE A 79 38.61 29.11 16.91
C ILE A 79 39.99 28.96 17.57
N GLU A 80 40.45 29.96 18.33
CA GLU A 80 41.71 29.88 19.08
C GLU A 80 41.69 28.75 20.13
N ARG A 81 40.53 28.52 20.75
CA ARG A 81 40.35 27.51 21.79
C ARG A 81 39.96 26.14 21.24
N TYR A 82 39.14 26.12 20.19
CA TYR A 82 38.57 24.96 19.51
C TYR A 82 38.78 25.10 17.99
N PRO A 83 39.95 24.68 17.47
CA PRO A 83 40.31 24.89 16.06
C PRO A 83 39.34 24.28 15.04
N ASP A 84 38.61 23.22 15.42
CA ASP A 84 37.65 22.51 14.56
C ASP A 84 36.50 23.42 14.09
N PHE A 85 36.18 24.48 14.83
CA PHE A 85 35.17 25.47 14.42
C PHE A 85 35.59 26.31 13.20
N ARG A 86 36.89 26.32 12.85
CA ARG A 86 37.39 27.08 11.70
C ARG A 86 36.72 26.61 10.40
N GLU A 87 36.73 25.31 10.16
CA GLU A 87 36.19 24.73 8.92
C GLU A 87 34.69 25.04 8.81
N ILE A 88 33.96 24.87 9.92
CA ILE A 88 32.53 25.16 10.01
C ILE A 88 32.23 26.64 9.74
N TYR A 89 33.02 27.55 10.33
CA TYR A 89 32.88 28.97 10.08
C TYR A 89 33.21 29.35 8.63
N GLU A 90 34.27 28.79 8.06
CA GLU A 90 34.67 29.04 6.67
C GLU A 90 33.58 28.56 5.69
N GLU A 91 32.99 27.40 5.92
CA GLU A 91 31.83 26.91 5.16
C GLU A 91 30.62 27.83 5.30
N MET A 92 30.28 28.24 6.53
CA MET A 92 29.16 29.16 6.76
C MET A 92 29.39 30.54 6.09
N ALA A 93 30.61 31.05 6.14
CA ALA A 93 30.99 32.32 5.53
C ALA A 93 30.93 32.28 3.99
N GLN A 94 31.18 31.13 3.36
CA GLN A 94 31.05 30.98 1.91
C GLN A 94 29.63 31.32 1.43
N PHE A 95 28.60 31.01 2.22
CA PHE A 95 27.21 31.34 1.88
C PHE A 95 26.90 32.84 1.96
N GLN A 96 27.65 33.61 2.74
CA GLN A 96 27.51 35.07 2.78
C GLN A 96 28.15 35.75 1.56
N VAL A 97 29.20 35.14 1.00
CA VAL A 97 29.94 35.69 -0.15
C VAL A 97 29.29 35.27 -1.48
N LYS A 98 28.62 34.11 -1.51
CA LYS A 98 27.98 33.56 -2.72
C LYS A 98 26.59 33.00 -2.44
N PRO A 99 25.60 33.87 -2.20
CA PRO A 99 24.22 33.43 -1.98
C PRO A 99 23.64 32.65 -3.17
N GLU A 100 24.13 32.89 -4.40
CA GLU A 100 23.71 32.16 -5.60
C GLU A 100 24.09 30.68 -5.56
N GLU A 101 25.24 30.33 -4.98
CA GLU A 101 25.66 28.93 -4.81
C GLU A 101 24.75 28.21 -3.79
N LEU A 102 24.33 28.89 -2.72
CA LEU A 102 23.35 28.38 -1.76
C LEU A 102 21.99 28.10 -2.43
N VAL A 103 21.48 29.06 -3.21
CA VAL A 103 20.24 28.89 -3.98
C VAL A 103 20.38 27.73 -4.98
N GLY A 104 21.51 27.62 -5.67
CA GLY A 104 21.80 26.51 -6.58
C GLY A 104 21.82 25.15 -5.89
N MET A 105 22.38 25.05 -4.67
CA MET A 105 22.36 23.83 -3.87
C MET A 105 20.94 23.44 -3.45
N TYR A 106 20.11 24.40 -3.01
CA TYR A 106 18.70 24.14 -2.71
C TYR A 106 17.91 23.71 -3.95
N SER A 107 18.10 24.37 -5.10
CA SER A 107 17.46 23.99 -6.35
C SER A 107 17.85 22.58 -6.79
N LYS A 108 19.12 22.20 -6.65
CA LYS A 108 19.59 20.85 -6.98
C LYS A 108 19.05 19.79 -6.03
N ALA A 109 18.95 20.09 -4.73
CA ALA A 109 18.33 19.18 -3.77
C ALA A 109 16.84 18.97 -4.05
N LEU A 110 16.12 20.04 -4.40
CA LEU A 110 14.72 19.98 -4.85
C LEU A 110 14.58 19.18 -6.15
N GLU A 111 15.45 19.41 -7.13
CA GLU A 111 15.46 18.65 -8.40
C GLU A 111 15.70 17.15 -8.17
N ILE A 112 16.62 16.78 -7.29
CA ILE A 112 16.89 15.38 -6.92
C ILE A 112 15.67 14.77 -6.24
N LEU A 113 15.03 15.51 -5.32
CA LEU A 113 13.83 15.05 -4.63
C LEU A 113 12.70 14.83 -5.63
N ASP A 114 12.41 15.80 -6.49
CA ASP A 114 11.38 15.70 -7.53
C ASP A 114 11.66 14.52 -8.47
N ARG A 115 12.92 14.32 -8.88
CA ARG A 115 13.31 13.19 -9.72
C ARG A 115 13.08 11.85 -9.02
N ASN A 116 13.42 11.74 -7.74
CA ASN A 116 13.20 10.52 -6.97
C ASN A 116 11.70 10.24 -6.79
N THR A 117 10.90 11.27 -6.53
CA THR A 117 9.44 11.16 -6.43
C THR A 117 8.81 10.70 -7.74
N VAL A 118 9.22 11.30 -8.86
CA VAL A 118 8.75 10.88 -10.20
C VAL A 118 9.17 9.44 -10.50
N GLN A 119 10.39 9.06 -10.17
CA GLN A 119 10.86 7.70 -10.38
C GLN A 119 10.06 6.69 -9.54
N TYR A 120 9.81 6.99 -8.27
CA TYR A 120 8.95 6.18 -7.40
C TYR A 120 7.54 6.03 -7.96
N MET A 121 6.92 7.12 -8.42
CA MET A 121 5.59 7.09 -9.05
C MET A 121 5.57 6.25 -10.33
N ILE A 122 6.63 6.30 -11.15
CA ILE A 122 6.74 5.46 -12.35
C ILE A 122 6.88 3.98 -11.98
N GLU A 123 7.65 3.67 -10.94
CA GLU A 123 7.83 2.29 -10.47
C GLU A 123 6.52 1.72 -9.91
N GLU A 124 5.77 2.50 -9.13
CA GLU A 124 4.44 2.13 -8.62
C GLU A 124 3.45 1.89 -9.77
N GLN A 125 3.37 2.83 -10.74
CA GLN A 125 2.51 2.66 -11.92
C GLN A 125 2.90 1.45 -12.77
N LYS A 126 4.19 1.14 -12.90
CA LYS A 126 4.64 -0.07 -13.61
C LYS A 126 4.17 -1.33 -12.90
N GLN A 127 4.28 -1.39 -11.57
CA GLN A 127 3.79 -2.52 -10.79
C GLN A 127 2.27 -2.69 -10.93
N GLU A 128 1.51 -1.59 -10.90
CA GLU A 128 0.05 -1.63 -11.09
C GLU A 128 -0.31 -2.15 -12.49
N ILE A 129 0.36 -1.66 -13.54
CA ILE A 129 0.17 -2.14 -14.92
C ILE A 129 0.51 -3.63 -15.04
N GLU A 130 1.57 -4.09 -14.38
CA GLU A 130 1.97 -5.50 -14.40
C GLU A 130 0.95 -6.39 -13.68
N GLY A 131 0.43 -5.95 -12.53
CA GLY A 131 -0.67 -6.62 -11.83
C GLY A 131 -1.93 -6.71 -12.68
N GLN A 132 -2.37 -5.60 -13.29
CA GLN A 132 -3.53 -5.59 -14.19
C GLN A 132 -3.34 -6.51 -15.40
N LYS A 133 -2.12 -6.61 -15.96
CA LYS A 133 -1.83 -7.55 -17.05
C LYS A 133 -1.97 -9.00 -16.60
N GLN A 134 -1.53 -9.34 -15.39
CA GLN A 134 -1.69 -10.69 -14.84
C GLN A 134 -3.16 -11.04 -14.64
N GLU A 135 -3.95 -10.13 -14.04
CA GLU A 135 -5.40 -10.33 -13.87
C GLU A 135 -6.13 -10.54 -15.21
N ILE A 136 -5.78 -9.75 -16.24
CA ILE A 136 -6.34 -9.90 -17.58
C ILE A 136 -6.00 -11.27 -18.18
N GLU A 137 -4.77 -11.76 -17.97
CA GLU A 137 -4.34 -13.06 -18.48
C GLU A 137 -5.06 -14.22 -17.75
N GLU A 138 -5.23 -14.12 -16.44
CA GLU A 138 -6.03 -15.09 -15.66
C GLU A 138 -7.49 -15.13 -16.12
N GLN A 139 -8.11 -13.95 -16.28
CA GLN A 139 -9.49 -13.87 -16.80
C GLN A 139 -9.61 -14.45 -18.20
N LYS A 140 -8.61 -14.24 -19.08
CA LYS A 140 -8.60 -14.86 -20.40
C LYS A 140 -8.55 -16.38 -20.30
N GLN A 141 -7.72 -16.94 -19.44
CA GLN A 141 -7.63 -18.39 -19.24
C GLN A 141 -8.94 -18.95 -18.69
N GLU A 142 -9.59 -18.26 -17.76
CA GLU A 142 -10.90 -18.66 -17.24
C GLU A 142 -11.96 -18.67 -18.34
N ILE A 143 -12.02 -17.63 -19.18
CA ILE A 143 -12.94 -17.55 -20.32
C ILE A 143 -12.69 -18.69 -21.33
N GLU A 144 -11.42 -19.01 -21.60
CA GLU A 144 -11.03 -20.12 -22.47
C GLU A 144 -11.53 -21.47 -21.90
N GLY A 145 -11.36 -21.68 -20.58
CA GLY A 145 -11.85 -22.86 -19.88
C GLY A 145 -13.37 -22.98 -19.92
N GLN A 146 -14.09 -21.90 -19.64
CA GLN A 146 -15.56 -21.86 -19.73
C GLN A 146 -16.06 -22.15 -21.15
N LYS A 147 -15.37 -21.64 -22.17
CA LYS A 147 -15.69 -21.97 -23.59
C LYS A 147 -15.56 -23.45 -23.87
N GLN A 148 -14.48 -24.10 -23.41
CA GLN A 148 -14.29 -25.54 -23.60
C GLN A 148 -15.37 -26.35 -22.89
N GLU A 149 -15.77 -25.95 -21.69
CA GLU A 149 -16.85 -26.62 -20.96
C GLU A 149 -18.21 -26.47 -21.67
N ILE A 150 -18.50 -25.28 -22.19
CA ILE A 150 -19.70 -25.05 -23.01
C ILE A 150 -19.71 -25.95 -24.25
N GLU A 151 -18.58 -26.07 -24.94
CA GLU A 151 -18.48 -26.91 -26.14
C GLU A 151 -18.70 -28.40 -25.80
N LYS A 152 -18.13 -28.87 -24.68
CA LYS A 152 -18.35 -30.24 -24.19
C LYS A 152 -19.82 -30.51 -23.87
N ARG A 153 -20.47 -29.61 -23.11
CA ARG A 153 -21.91 -29.73 -22.79
C ARG A 153 -22.77 -29.72 -24.05
N LYS A 154 -22.39 -28.95 -25.06
CA LYS A 154 -23.09 -28.90 -26.34
C LYS A 154 -23.01 -30.24 -27.09
N GLN A 155 -21.84 -30.88 -27.09
CA GLN A 155 -21.67 -32.23 -27.65
C GLN A 155 -22.49 -33.29 -26.88
N GLU A 156 -22.51 -33.21 -25.55
CA GLU A 156 -23.32 -34.11 -24.71
C GLU A 156 -24.82 -33.97 -25.01
N ILE A 157 -25.32 -32.73 -25.14
CA ILE A 157 -26.72 -32.45 -25.52
C ILE A 157 -27.04 -33.01 -26.91
N GLU A 158 -26.14 -32.85 -27.88
CA GLU A 158 -26.35 -33.40 -29.23
C GLU A 158 -26.41 -34.94 -29.20
N GLY A 159 -25.55 -35.59 -28.41
CA GLY A 159 -25.59 -37.04 -28.21
C GLY A 159 -26.89 -37.52 -27.57
N GLN A 160 -27.32 -36.87 -26.49
CA GLN A 160 -28.61 -37.19 -25.84
C GLN A 160 -29.79 -37.00 -26.79
N LYS A 161 -29.75 -35.98 -27.64
CA LYS A 161 -30.80 -35.74 -28.63
C LYS A 161 -30.89 -36.86 -29.66
N GLN A 162 -29.76 -37.37 -30.15
CA GLN A 162 -29.72 -38.53 -31.05
C GLN A 162 -30.26 -39.79 -30.38
N GLU A 163 -29.92 -40.02 -29.11
CA GLU A 163 -30.42 -41.16 -28.33
C GLU A 163 -31.94 -41.11 -28.14
N ILE A 164 -32.49 -39.92 -27.84
CA ILE A 164 -33.94 -39.69 -27.76
C ILE A 164 -34.62 -39.94 -29.10
N GLU A 165 -34.01 -39.53 -30.22
CA GLU A 165 -34.52 -39.76 -31.57
C GLU A 165 -34.60 -41.26 -31.88
N ALA A 166 -33.55 -42.02 -31.53
CA ALA A 166 -33.50 -43.47 -31.69
C ALA A 166 -34.57 -44.18 -30.85
N GLN A 167 -34.69 -43.83 -29.56
CA GLN A 167 -35.72 -44.38 -28.67
C GLN A 167 -37.14 -44.07 -29.16
N LYS A 168 -37.38 -42.88 -29.71
CA LYS A 168 -38.68 -42.53 -30.33
C LYS A 168 -39.01 -43.44 -31.51
N GLN A 169 -38.03 -43.76 -32.33
CA GLN A 169 -38.21 -44.64 -33.48
C GLN A 169 -38.52 -46.07 -33.03
N GLU A 170 -37.78 -46.58 -32.05
CA GLU A 170 -38.00 -47.91 -31.47
C GLU A 170 -39.39 -48.04 -30.83
N ILE A 171 -39.84 -47.03 -30.08
CA ILE A 171 -41.21 -46.97 -29.54
C ILE A 171 -42.26 -46.98 -30.66
N LYS A 172 -41.98 -46.33 -31.80
CA LYS A 172 -42.91 -46.30 -32.94
C LYS A 172 -43.04 -47.68 -33.59
N GLU A 173 -41.93 -48.39 -33.75
CA GLU A 173 -41.90 -49.76 -34.26
C GLU A 173 -42.62 -50.73 -33.31
N GLN A 174 -42.32 -50.68 -32.01
CA GLN A 174 -43.03 -51.48 -31.01
C GLN A 174 -44.54 -51.22 -31.00
N LYS A 175 -44.96 -49.95 -31.18
CA LYS A 175 -46.39 -49.62 -31.31
C LYS A 175 -47.04 -50.24 -32.54
N GLN A 176 -46.35 -50.29 -33.68
CA GLN A 176 -46.85 -50.95 -34.88
C GLN A 176 -46.99 -52.45 -34.65
N GLU A 177 -45.98 -53.10 -34.08
CA GLU A 177 -46.02 -54.54 -33.79
C GLU A 177 -47.15 -54.90 -32.81
N ILE A 178 -47.39 -54.07 -31.78
CA ILE A 178 -48.52 -54.26 -30.86
C ILE A 178 -49.87 -54.17 -31.59
N GLU A 179 -50.00 -53.25 -32.55
CA GLU A 179 -51.23 -53.07 -33.31
C GLU A 179 -51.49 -54.24 -34.26
N GLU A 180 -50.45 -54.76 -34.92
CA GLU A 180 -50.51 -55.97 -35.75
C GLU A 180 -50.93 -57.19 -34.92
N ARG A 181 -50.27 -57.43 -33.77
CA ARG A 181 -50.65 -58.52 -32.86
C ARG A 181 -52.07 -58.40 -32.33
N LYS A 182 -52.56 -57.17 -32.09
CA LYS A 182 -53.97 -56.96 -31.71
C LYS A 182 -54.92 -57.39 -32.81
N GLN A 183 -54.62 -57.08 -34.07
CA GLN A 183 -55.43 -57.50 -35.21
C GLN A 183 -55.44 -59.03 -35.34
N GLU A 184 -54.28 -59.69 -35.24
CA GLU A 184 -54.21 -61.17 -35.26
C GLU A 184 -55.02 -61.81 -34.13
N ILE A 185 -54.94 -61.27 -32.91
CA ILE A 185 -55.74 -61.77 -31.78
C ILE A 185 -57.24 -61.62 -32.04
N GLU A 186 -57.67 -60.51 -32.66
CA GLU A 186 -59.07 -60.28 -32.99
C GLU A 186 -59.56 -61.25 -34.07
N GLU A 187 -58.75 -61.51 -35.10
CA GLU A 187 -59.04 -62.52 -36.12
C GLU A 187 -59.15 -63.92 -35.51
N GLN A 188 -58.19 -64.30 -34.66
CA GLN A 188 -58.22 -65.59 -33.95
C GLN A 188 -59.46 -65.73 -33.06
N LYS A 189 -59.88 -64.64 -32.37
CA LYS A 189 -61.12 -64.65 -31.59
C LYS A 189 -62.35 -64.90 -32.45
N GLN A 190 -62.45 -64.23 -33.60
CA GLN A 190 -63.56 -64.41 -34.53
C GLN A 190 -63.61 -65.84 -35.08
N GLU A 191 -62.45 -66.42 -35.38
CA GLU A 191 -62.33 -67.81 -35.86
C GLU A 191 -62.77 -68.81 -34.78
N ILE A 192 -62.31 -68.62 -33.53
CA ILE A 192 -62.76 -69.43 -32.38
C ILE A 192 -64.27 -69.33 -32.19
N GLU A 193 -64.86 -68.14 -32.33
CA GLU A 193 -66.30 -67.94 -32.18
C GLU A 193 -67.09 -68.65 -33.30
N ARG A 194 -66.61 -68.62 -34.54
CA ARG A 194 -67.17 -69.40 -35.65
C ARG A 194 -67.11 -70.90 -35.39
N LEU A 195 -65.95 -71.41 -34.96
CA LEU A 195 -65.77 -72.84 -34.66
C LEU A 195 -66.68 -73.30 -33.52
N LYS A 196 -66.88 -72.47 -32.48
CA LYS A 196 -67.86 -72.74 -31.41
C LYS A 196 -69.29 -72.87 -31.93
N LYS A 197 -69.74 -71.94 -32.78
CA LYS A 197 -71.09 -72.00 -33.39
C LYS A 197 -71.30 -73.26 -34.24
N LEU A 198 -70.26 -73.72 -34.94
CA LEU A 198 -70.30 -74.97 -35.72
C LEU A 198 -70.40 -76.22 -34.85
N LEU A 199 -69.79 -76.22 -33.66
CA LEU A 199 -69.89 -77.32 -32.70
C LEU A 199 -71.25 -77.39 -31.99
N GLU A 200 -71.90 -76.25 -31.76
CA GLU A 200 -73.25 -76.18 -31.17
C GLU A 200 -74.38 -76.60 -32.12
N GLN A 201 -74.10 -76.72 -33.43
CA GLN A 201 -75.08 -77.15 -34.45
C GLN A 201 -75.02 -78.65 -34.78
N ARG A 202 -74.21 -79.44 -34.05
CA ARG A 202 -74.15 -80.91 -34.13
C ARG A 202 -74.84 -81.57 -32.95
#